data_AF-H2C854-F1
#
_entry.id   AF-H2C854-F1
#
_cell.length_a   1.000
_cell.length_b   1.000
_cell.length_c   1.000
_cell.angle_alpha   90.00
_cell.angle_beta   90.00
_cell.angle_gamma   90.00
#
_symmetry.space_group_name_H-M   'P 1'
#
loop_
_entity.id
_entity.type
_entity.pdbx_description
1 polymer ?
#
loop_
_entity_poly.entity_id
_entity_poly.type
_entity_poly.pdbx_seq_one_letter_code
_entity_poly.pdbx_strand_id
1 'polypeptide(L)' 'MALVGGRASVRNAAETFGLDYANLLEALGELHDAWRDWRSCQTGEGSGRHRGRHRGPRRSG' A
#
# COMPACT_ATOMS: atom_id res chain seq x y z
N MET A 1 -15.15 29.00 8.05
CA MET A 1 -14.43 28.95 6.76
C MET A 1 -13.28 27.95 6.90
N ALA A 2 -13.45 26.73 6.39
CA ALA A 2 -12.39 25.72 6.39
C ALA A 2 -11.41 26.05 5.26
N LEU A 3 -10.13 26.21 5.60
CA LEU A 3 -9.05 26.37 4.63
C LEU A 3 -8.88 25.03 3.91
N VAL A 4 -9.62 24.82 2.81
CA VAL A 4 -9.41 23.65 1.93
C VAL A 4 -8.20 23.94 1.06
N GLY A 5 -7.03 23.77 1.66
CA GLY A 5 -5.74 23.74 0.99
C GLY A 5 -4.89 22.69 1.68
N GLY A 6 -4.20 21.84 0.92
CA GLY A 6 -3.55 20.62 1.43
C GLY A 6 -2.75 20.81 2.72
N ARG A 7 -2.07 21.95 2.89
CA ARG A 7 -1.32 22.28 4.13
C ARG A 7 -2.20 22.44 5.37
N ALA A 8 -3.39 23.03 5.25
CA ALA A 8 -4.33 23.18 6.36
C ALA A 8 -4.98 21.83 6.72
N SER A 9 -5.22 20.97 5.73
CA SER A 9 -5.72 19.61 5.97
C SER A 9 -4.70 18.73 6.68
N VAL A 10 -3.41 18.86 6.35
CA VAL A 10 -2.34 18.10 7.03
C VAL A 10 -2.14 18.61 8.45
N ARG A 11 -2.14 19.93 8.69
CA ARG A 11 -2.08 20.46 10.07
C ARG A 11 -3.30 20.03 10.90
N ASN A 12 -4.49 20.06 10.32
CA ASN A 12 -5.70 19.61 11.01
C ASN A 12 -5.66 18.11 11.36
N ALA A 13 -5.12 17.27 10.47
CA ALA A 13 -4.88 15.87 10.77
C ALA A 13 -3.84 15.70 11.89
N ALA A 14 -2.76 16.49 11.89
CA ALA A 14 -1.72 16.45 12.92
C ALA A 14 -2.31 16.76 14.30
N GLU A 15 -3.13 17.80 14.39
CA GLU A 15 -3.85 18.17 15.62
C GLU A 15 -4.86 17.11 16.05
N THR A 16 -5.60 16.53 15.11
CA THR A 16 -6.63 15.51 15.39
C THR A 16 -6.02 14.21 15.92
N PHE A 17 -4.89 13.78 15.35
CA PHE A 17 -4.20 12.56 15.76
C PHE A 17 -3.17 12.81 16.88
N GLY A 18 -2.98 14.07 17.31
CA GLY A 18 -1.99 14.43 18.32
C GLY A 18 -0.55 14.14 17.89
N LEU A 19 -0.29 14.15 16.58
CA LEU A 19 1.01 13.83 15.99
C LEU A 19 1.74 15.12 15.59
N ASP A 20 3.06 15.12 15.68
CA ASP A 20 3.83 16.16 15.02
C ASP A 20 3.75 15.99 13.49
N TYR A 21 4.09 17.04 12.75
CA TYR A 21 3.99 17.05 11.30
C TYR A 21 4.83 15.95 10.62
N ALA A 22 6.03 15.65 11.13
CA ALA A 22 6.88 14.59 10.60
C ALA A 22 6.27 13.21 10.85
N ASN A 23 5.85 12.91 12.08
CA ASN A 23 5.18 11.65 12.42
C ASN A 23 3.88 11.44 11.65
N LEU A 24 3.11 12.51 11.39
CA LEU A 24 1.93 12.41 10.55
C LEU A 24 2.28 12.06 9.09
N LEU A 25 3.30 12.70 8.52
CA LEU A 25 3.71 12.41 7.14
C LEU A 25 4.22 10.97 7.00
N GLU A 26 4.95 10.47 7.99
CA GLU A 26 5.39 9.07 8.04
C GLU A 26 4.19 8.12 8.10
N ALA A 27 3.24 8.36 9.01
CA ALA A 27 2.04 7.55 9.13
C ALA A 27 1.18 7.55 7.85
N LEU A 28 1.11 8.69 7.15
CA LEU A 28 0.43 8.78 5.85
C LEU A 28 1.15 8.01 4.74
N GLY A 29 2.48 7.95 4.79
CA GLY A 29 3.29 7.12 3.89
C GLY A 29 3.01 5.63 4.08
N GLU A 30 3.12 5.16 5.32
CA GLU A 30 2.82 3.77 5.70
C GLU A 30 1.37 3.39 5.33
N LEU A 31 0.40 4.28 5.56
CA LEU A 31 -0.99 4.07 5.16
C LEU A 31 -1.16 3.96 3.64
N HIS A 32 -0.42 4.76 2.87
CA HIS A 32 -0.46 4.70 1.40
C HIS A 32 0.09 3.36 0.89
N ASP A 33 1.22 2.91 1.44
CA ASP A 33 1.84 1.64 1.06
C ASP A 33 0.98 0.44 1.46
N ALA A 34 0.45 0.43 2.68
CA ALA A 34 -0.49 -0.61 3.12
C ALA A 34 -1.75 -0.65 2.25
N TRP A 35 -2.29 0.51 1.88
CA TRP A 35 -3.44 0.59 0.97
C TRP A 35 -3.10 0.06 -0.42
N ARG A 36 -1.90 0.35 -0.93
CA ARG A 36 -1.43 -0.16 -2.23
C ARG A 36 -1.24 -1.67 -2.21
N ASP A 37 -0.66 -2.22 -1.14
CA ASP A 37 -0.46 -3.65 -0.96
C ASP A 37 -1.81 -4.40 -0.90
N TRP A 38 -2.73 -3.92 -0.07
CA TRP A 38 -4.09 -4.46 0.00
C TRP A 38 -4.78 -4.44 -1.37
N ARG A 39 -4.68 -3.32 -2.11
CA ARG A 39 -5.29 -3.21 -3.44
C ARG A 39 -4.67 -4.18 -4.44
N SER A 40 -3.37 -4.44 -4.35
CA SER A 40 -2.65 -5.39 -5.21
C SER A 40 -3.07 -6.83 -4.91
N CYS A 41 -3.38 -7.15 -3.66
CA CYS A 41 -3.99 -8.43 -3.28
C CYS A 41 -5.39 -8.59 -3.88
N GLN A 42 -6.17 -7.50 -3.94
CA GLN A 42 -7.54 -7.51 -4.47
C GLN A 42 -7.60 -7.58 -6.00
N THR A 43 -6.62 -7.01 -6.73
CA THR A 43 -6.60 -7.06 -8.20
C THR A 43 -6.03 -8.36 -8.78
N GLY A 44 -5.60 -9.30 -7.93
CA GLY A 44 -5.08 -10.60 -8.38
C GLY A 44 -3.69 -10.55 -9.02
N GLU A 45 -3.03 -9.38 -9.04
CA GLU A 45 -1.69 -9.19 -9.59
C GLU A 45 -0.58 -9.87 -8.76
N GLY A 46 -0.90 -10.32 -7.53
CA GLY A 46 0.01 -11.07 -6.67
C GLY A 46 0.16 -12.57 -6.98
N SER A 47 -0.68 -13.17 -7.83
CA SER A 47 -0.76 -14.63 -8.00
C SER A 47 -0.21 -15.15 -9.34
N GLY A 48 0.75 -14.44 -9.94
CA GLY A 48 1.27 -14.75 -11.27
C GLY A 48 2.65 -15.44 -11.34
N ARG A 49 3.34 -15.62 -10.20
CA ARG A 49 4.76 -16.04 -10.21
C ARG A 49 5.01 -17.37 -9.52
N HIS A 50 4.21 -18.39 -9.82
CA HIS A 50 4.53 -19.78 -9.45
C HIS A 50 4.18 -20.79 -10.55
N ARG A 51 4.31 -20.43 -11.84
CA ARG A 51 4.43 -21.44 -12.90
C ARG A 51 5.87 -21.93 -13.00
N GLY A 52 6.32 -22.59 -11.94
CA GLY A 52 7.46 -23.48 -11.98
C GLY A 52 7.18 -24.56 -13.03
N ARG A 53 8.00 -24.56 -14.08
CA ARG A 53 7.97 -25.54 -15.17
C ARG A 53 8.24 -26.94 -14.61
N HIS A 54 7.22 -27.68 -14.22
CA HIS A 54 7.33 -29.13 -14.12
C HIS A 54 7.13 -29.74 -15.52
N ARG A 55 8.23 -29.71 -16.27
CA ARG A 55 8.48 -30.51 -17.47
C ARG A 55 8.34 -31.98 -17.05
N GLY A 56 7.29 -32.65 -17.51
CA GLY A 56 6.98 -34.03 -17.11
C GLY A 56 8.11 -35.01 -17.48
N PRO A 57 8.25 -36.13 -16.76
CA PRO A 57 9.11 -37.21 -17.20
C PRO A 57 8.48 -37.88 -18.43
N ARG A 58 9.10 -37.72 -19.60
CA ARG A 58 8.87 -38.61 -20.75
C ARG A 58 9.48 -39.96 -20.39
N ARG A 59 8.62 -40.93 -20.06
CA ARG A 59 9.01 -42.33 -19.91
C ARG A 59 9.04 -42.95 -21.32
N SER A 60 10.23 -43.20 -21.83
CA SER A 60 10.48 -44.12 -22.95
C SER A 60 11.24 -45.30 -22.37
N GLY A 61 10.72 -46.51 -22.51
CA GLY A 61 11.25 -47.74 -21.91
C GLY A 61 10.13 -48.61 -21.39
#